data_AF-A0A9P7VAQ1-F1
#
_entry.id   AF-A0A9P7VAQ1-F1
#
_cell.length_a   1.000
_cell.length_b   1.000
_cell.length_c   1.000
_cell.angle_alpha   90.00
_cell.angle_beta   90.00
_cell.angle_gamma   90.00
#
_symmetry.space_group_name_H-M   'P 1'
#
loop_
_entity.id
_entity.type
_entity.pdbx_description
1 polymer ?
#
loop_
_entity_poly.entity_id
_entity_poly.type
_entity_poly.pdbx_seq_one_letter_code
_entity_poly.pdbx_strand_id
1 'polypeptide(L)'
;MGWFGRTEKPQETTILPGDQIHQKSHQPLQIVPELVQTIETLNEPVTLHQHSQDIEGFVNERPANTFIIDGDKDGSQSIICTDNGNGGKTCLKLGLSSIQLFKKMQSLEYFCSLPDDINATYFECRKIT
;
A
#
# COMPACT_ATOMS: atom_id res chain seq x y z
N MET A 1 -47.39 -50.56 8.44
CA MET A 1 -46.00 -51.04 8.25
C MET A 1 -45.78 -51.20 6.75
N GLY A 2 -44.75 -50.57 6.18
CA GLY A 2 -44.24 -50.86 4.83
C GLY A 2 -44.77 -49.98 3.71
N TRP A 3 -44.03 -48.93 3.35
CA TRP A 3 -44.20 -48.10 2.16
C TRP A 3 -43.76 -48.83 0.88
N PHE A 4 -44.47 -48.58 -0.22
CA PHE A 4 -44.15 -48.97 -1.58
C PHE A 4 -43.08 -48.06 -2.19
N GLY A 5 -42.24 -48.64 -3.06
CA GLY A 5 -41.24 -47.92 -3.84
C GLY A 5 -41.73 -47.46 -5.23
N ARG A 6 -41.07 -46.38 -5.69
CA ARG A 6 -40.63 -46.04 -7.06
C ARG A 6 -41.69 -45.72 -8.14
N THR A 7 -41.67 -44.48 -8.65
CA THR A 7 -41.53 -44.14 -10.10
C THR A 7 -41.43 -42.62 -10.31
N GLU A 8 -40.99 -42.23 -11.50
CA GLU A 8 -40.33 -40.98 -11.89
C GLU A 8 -41.29 -39.87 -12.37
N LYS A 9 -40.88 -38.58 -12.15
CA LYS A 9 -41.10 -37.28 -12.86
C LYS A 9 -42.45 -36.99 -13.61
N PRO A 10 -42.90 -35.71 -13.78
CA PRO A 10 -42.10 -34.48 -13.96
C PRO A 10 -42.57 -33.25 -13.13
N GLN A 11 -41.62 -32.37 -12.76
CA GLN A 11 -41.93 -31.07 -12.18
C GLN A 11 -41.94 -30.01 -13.28
N GLU A 12 -43.11 -29.40 -13.43
CA GLU A 12 -43.39 -28.24 -14.25
C GLU A 12 -42.72 -27.00 -13.65
N THR A 13 -42.04 -26.25 -14.52
CA THR A 13 -41.25 -25.07 -14.21
C THR A 13 -42.16 -23.91 -13.81
N THR A 14 -42.36 -23.70 -12.51
CA THR A 14 -42.94 -22.45 -11.99
C THR A 14 -41.81 -21.50 -11.61
N ILE A 15 -41.55 -20.56 -12.51
CA ILE A 15 -40.61 -19.44 -12.36
C ILE A 15 -41.22 -18.45 -11.35
N LEU A 16 -40.57 -18.25 -10.20
CA LEU A 16 -40.80 -17.07 -9.37
C LEU A 16 -39.96 -15.90 -9.91
N PRO A 17 -40.53 -14.71 -10.17
CA PRO A 17 -39.78 -13.55 -10.60
C PRO A 17 -38.93 -13.03 -9.44
N GLY A 18 -37.62 -12.94 -9.72
CA GLY A 18 -36.59 -12.50 -8.81
C GLY A 18 -36.72 -11.04 -8.39
N ASP A 19 -36.19 -10.79 -7.19
CA ASP A 19 -35.95 -9.49 -6.60
C ASP A 19 -35.13 -8.62 -7.55
N GLN A 20 -35.71 -7.49 -7.98
CA GLN A 20 -35.11 -6.55 -8.93
C GLN A 20 -34.04 -5.72 -8.23
N ILE A 21 -32.78 -6.19 -8.26
CA ILE A 21 -31.62 -5.34 -7.95
C ILE A 21 -31.52 -4.27 -9.05
N HIS A 22 -31.85 -3.02 -8.67
CA HIS A 22 -31.74 -1.84 -9.52
C HIS A 22 -30.29 -1.66 -10.00
N GLN A 23 -30.03 -2.04 -11.24
CA GLN A 23 -28.77 -1.82 -11.93
C GLN A 23 -28.68 -0.33 -12.30
N LYS A 24 -28.01 0.44 -11.44
CA LYS A 24 -27.87 1.90 -11.59
C LYS A 24 -26.86 2.20 -12.70
N SER A 25 -27.40 2.61 -13.85
CA SER A 25 -26.78 3.26 -15.02
C SER A 25 -25.29 3.62 -14.89
N HIS A 26 -24.44 2.98 -15.69
CA HIS A 26 -23.12 3.50 -16.02
C HIS A 26 -23.27 4.62 -17.06
N GLN A 27 -23.26 5.86 -16.60
CA GLN A 27 -23.02 7.01 -17.47
C GLN A 27 -21.49 7.10 -17.71
N PRO A 28 -20.99 7.08 -18.96
CA PRO A 28 -19.59 7.38 -19.21
C PRO A 28 -19.36 8.88 -18.96
N LEU A 29 -18.50 9.19 -17.98
CA LEU A 29 -18.02 10.55 -17.75
C LEU A 29 -17.15 10.96 -18.94
N GLN A 30 -17.66 11.86 -19.78
CA GLN A 30 -16.87 12.59 -20.75
C GLN A 30 -15.95 13.54 -19.97
N ILE A 31 -14.68 13.14 -19.83
CA ILE A 31 -13.66 13.98 -19.18
C ILE A 31 -13.28 15.07 -20.19
N VAL A 32 -13.82 16.28 -19.97
CA VAL A 32 -13.36 17.52 -20.60
C VAL A 32 -11.97 17.89 -20.04
N PRO A 33 -11.02 18.35 -20.86
CA PRO A 33 -9.61 18.54 -20.49
C PRO A 33 -9.31 19.81 -19.68
N GLU A 34 -10.25 20.32 -18.88
CA GLU A 34 -10.17 21.67 -18.31
C GLU A 34 -10.31 21.72 -16.79
N LEU A 35 -9.60 20.84 -16.08
CA LEU A 35 -9.37 20.96 -14.62
C LEU A 35 -7.89 21.22 -14.28
N VAL A 36 -7.16 21.76 -15.24
CA VAL A 36 -5.96 22.53 -14.99
C VAL A 36 -6.42 23.86 -14.38
N GLN A 37 -6.55 24.01 -13.04
CA GLN A 37 -6.35 25.30 -12.34
C GLN A 37 -6.67 25.38 -10.83
N THR A 38 -7.15 24.35 -10.12
CA THR A 38 -7.49 24.51 -8.68
C THR A 38 -6.84 23.50 -7.74
N ILE A 39 -5.51 23.48 -7.71
CA ILE A 39 -4.74 22.98 -6.57
C ILE A 39 -3.65 24.02 -6.21
N GLU A 40 -4.07 25.24 -5.88
CA GLU A 40 -3.21 26.34 -5.39
C GLU A 40 -3.41 26.61 -3.88
N THR A 41 -3.69 25.59 -3.05
CA THR A 41 -3.89 25.85 -1.60
C THR A 41 -3.43 24.72 -0.66
N LEU A 42 -2.32 24.05 -0.99
CA LEU A 42 -1.48 23.29 -0.04
C LEU A 42 -0.01 23.41 -0.52
N ASN A 43 0.58 24.59 -0.34
CA ASN A 43 1.94 24.95 -0.80
C ASN A 43 3.05 24.38 0.09
N GLU A 44 3.08 23.07 0.31
CA GLU A 44 4.35 22.37 0.44
C GLU A 44 4.40 21.27 -0.62
N PRO A 45 5.30 21.37 -1.62
CA PRO A 45 5.49 20.28 -2.55
C PRO A 45 6.12 19.11 -1.79
N VAL A 46 5.32 18.11 -1.43
CA VAL A 46 5.84 16.77 -1.15
C VAL A 46 6.45 16.32 -2.47
N THR A 47 7.75 16.57 -2.57
CA THR A 47 8.51 16.47 -3.78
C THR A 47 8.64 14.98 -4.07
N LEU A 48 7.78 14.49 -4.97
CA LEU A 48 7.83 13.15 -5.55
C LEU A 48 9.02 13.07 -6.50
N HIS A 49 10.21 13.27 -5.96
CA HIS A 49 11.42 12.88 -6.63
C HIS A 49 11.41 11.36 -6.74
N GLN A 50 11.68 10.87 -7.94
CA GLN A 50 11.95 9.47 -8.20
C GLN A 50 13.33 9.13 -7.59
N HIS A 51 13.39 9.12 -6.25
CA HIS A 51 14.59 9.11 -5.40
C HIS A 51 15.16 7.71 -5.17
N SER A 52 15.16 6.83 -6.18
CA SER A 52 15.83 5.53 -6.01
C SER A 52 17.35 5.68 -5.79
N GLN A 53 17.94 6.84 -6.10
CA GLN A 53 19.38 7.06 -6.05
C GLN A 53 19.92 7.69 -4.76
N ASP A 54 19.10 8.25 -3.86
CA ASP A 54 19.63 8.99 -2.70
C ASP A 54 19.23 8.42 -1.32
N ILE A 55 18.96 7.12 -1.26
CA ILE A 55 18.79 6.41 0.01
C ILE A 55 20.09 6.46 0.81
N GLU A 56 21.23 6.32 0.12
CA GLU A 56 22.55 6.33 0.75
C GLU A 56 22.85 7.68 1.41
N GLY A 57 22.59 8.80 0.73
CA GLY A 57 22.75 10.13 1.31
C GLY A 57 21.82 10.33 2.50
N PHE A 58 20.56 9.94 2.35
CA PHE A 58 19.56 10.07 3.42
C PHE A 58 19.94 9.32 4.70
N VAL A 59 20.44 8.08 4.58
CA VAL A 59 20.78 7.28 5.77
C VAL A 59 22.14 7.65 6.37
N ASN A 60 23.08 8.10 5.52
CA ASN A 60 24.40 8.56 5.96
C ASN A 60 24.36 9.96 6.58
N GLU A 61 23.31 10.75 6.35
CA GLU A 61 23.13 12.04 7.03
C GLU A 61 22.98 11.83 8.55
N ARG A 62 22.29 10.74 8.95
CA ARG A 62 22.02 10.43 10.37
C ARG A 62 22.17 8.92 10.64
N PRO A 63 23.40 8.38 10.61
CA PRO A 63 23.62 6.94 10.69
C PRO A 63 23.31 6.33 12.07
N ALA A 64 23.27 7.16 13.12
CA ALA A 64 22.91 6.76 14.48
C ALA A 64 21.40 6.62 14.70
N ASN A 65 20.57 7.10 13.77
CA ASN A 65 19.13 7.08 13.92
C ASN A 65 18.54 5.73 13.50
N THR A 66 17.39 5.40 14.09
CA THR A 66 16.52 4.32 13.58
C THR A 66 15.76 4.82 12.37
N PHE A 67 15.79 4.03 11.30
CA PHE A 67 15.03 4.25 10.08
C PHE A 67 13.84 3.30 10.03
N ILE A 68 12.65 3.81 9.78
CA ILE A 68 11.44 3.01 9.62
C ILE A 68 11.13 2.89 8.13
N ILE A 69 11.04 1.66 7.64
CA ILE A 69 10.62 1.38 6.26
C ILE A 69 9.18 0.88 6.30
N ASP A 70 8.30 1.54 5.58
CA ASP A 70 6.93 1.10 5.38
C ASP A 70 6.60 1.05 3.89
N GLY A 71 5.82 0.07 3.48
CA GLY A 71 5.38 -0.10 2.11
C GLY A 71 4.89 -1.50 1.83
N ASP A 72 4.12 -1.62 0.77
CA ASP A 72 3.55 -2.90 0.37
C ASP A 72 4.63 -3.86 -0.14
N LYS A 73 4.48 -5.16 0.19
CA LYS A 73 5.42 -6.22 -0.19
C LYS A 73 5.57 -6.32 -1.71
N ASP A 74 4.45 -6.24 -2.42
CA ASP A 74 4.36 -6.36 -3.88
C ASP A 74 4.15 -4.98 -4.53
N GLY A 75 4.13 -3.92 -3.73
CA GLY A 75 4.02 -2.53 -4.18
C GLY A 75 5.27 -2.04 -4.91
N SER A 76 5.06 -1.06 -5.79
CA SER A 76 6.15 -0.35 -6.48
C SER A 76 6.60 0.91 -5.72
N GLN A 77 6.06 1.15 -4.53
CA GLN A 77 6.34 2.33 -3.72
C GLN A 77 6.55 1.95 -2.26
N SER A 78 7.48 2.63 -1.61
CA SER A 78 7.78 2.51 -0.18
C SER A 78 8.15 3.88 0.38
N ILE A 79 8.19 3.98 1.69
CA ILE A 79 8.54 5.18 2.42
C ILE A 79 9.60 4.79 3.45
N ILE A 80 10.64 5.61 3.56
CA ILE A 80 11.62 5.51 4.65
C ILE A 80 11.54 6.76 5.51
N CYS A 81 11.40 6.59 6.82
CA CYS A 81 11.30 7.68 7.78
C CYS A 81 12.43 7.61 8.81
N THR A 82 12.92 8.76 9.27
CA THR A 82 13.87 8.86 10.38
C THR A 82 13.45 9.99 11.33
N ASP A 83 13.94 9.94 12.56
CA ASP A 83 13.71 11.02 13.51
C ASP A 83 14.63 12.22 13.23
N ASN A 84 14.12 13.44 13.43
CA ASN A 84 14.87 14.68 13.20
C ASN A 84 15.55 15.24 14.47
N GLY A 85 15.46 14.56 15.62
CA GLY A 85 16.01 15.01 16.90
C GLY A 85 15.17 16.11 17.58
N ASN A 86 14.40 16.89 16.82
CA ASN A 86 13.50 17.93 17.34
C ASN A 86 12.08 17.41 17.64
N GLY A 87 11.90 16.08 17.72
CA GLY A 87 10.60 15.43 17.90
C GLY A 87 9.77 15.30 16.61
N GLY A 88 10.30 15.76 15.47
CA GLY A 88 9.72 15.54 14.14
C GLY A 88 10.29 14.31 13.43
N LYS A 89 9.63 13.86 12.37
CA LYS A 89 10.13 12.78 11.50
C LYS A 89 10.31 13.31 10.08
N THR A 90 11.43 12.97 9.43
CA THR A 90 11.60 13.18 7.99
C THR A 90 11.33 11.87 7.28
N CYS A 91 10.46 11.91 6.28
CA CYS A 91 10.11 10.75 5.47
C CYS A 91 10.42 11.01 3.99
N LEU A 92 10.98 10.01 3.33
CA LEU A 92 11.27 10.01 1.91
C LEU A 92 10.41 8.95 1.23
N LYS A 93 9.60 9.36 0.25
CA LYS A 93 8.83 8.44 -0.58
C LYS A 93 9.67 7.96 -1.76
N LEU A 94 9.69 6.67 -1.97
CA LEU A 94 10.56 5.98 -2.92
C LEU A 94 9.72 5.18 -3.91
N GLY A 95 10.12 5.21 -5.18
CA GLY A 95 9.55 4.37 -6.24
C GLY A 95 10.14 2.96 -6.26
N LEU A 96 10.31 2.35 -5.09
CA LEU A 96 10.91 1.03 -4.90
C LEU A 96 9.99 0.21 -3.99
N SER A 97 9.99 -1.12 -4.13
CA SER A 97 9.28 -1.99 -3.18
C SER A 97 9.99 -2.05 -1.83
N SER A 98 9.26 -2.38 -0.76
CA SER A 98 9.84 -2.55 0.58
C SER A 98 10.95 -3.61 0.59
N ILE A 99 10.82 -4.65 -0.23
CA ILE A 99 11.84 -5.70 -0.38
C ILE A 99 13.13 -5.13 -1.00
N GLN A 100 13.02 -4.30 -2.04
CA GLN A 100 14.18 -3.68 -2.67
C GLN A 100 14.89 -2.72 -1.72
N LEU A 101 14.11 -1.92 -0.99
CA LEU A 101 14.62 -0.98 0.00
C LEU A 101 15.31 -1.70 1.17
N PHE A 102 14.71 -2.77 1.69
CA PHE A 102 15.33 -3.63 2.71
C PHE A 102 16.68 -4.22 2.23
N LYS A 103 16.73 -4.74 1.00
CA LYS A 103 18.00 -5.24 0.41
C LYS A 103 19.05 -4.14 0.28
N LYS A 104 18.63 -2.94 -0.12
CA LYS A 104 19.52 -1.78 -0.23
C LYS A 104 20.08 -1.40 1.14
N MET A 105 19.24 -1.32 2.17
CA MET A 105 19.68 -1.00 3.53
C MET A 105 20.66 -2.03 4.10
N GLN A 106 20.41 -3.33 3.88
CA GLN A 106 21.37 -4.38 4.26
C GLN A 106 22.73 -4.24 3.55
N SER A 107 22.76 -3.81 2.29
CA SER A 107 24.02 -3.54 1.58
C SER A 107 24.83 -2.38 2.15
N LEU A 108 24.17 -1.51 2.94
CA LEU A 108 24.76 -0.37 3.64
C LEU A 108 25.07 -0.69 5.12
N GLU A 109 25.10 -1.98 5.47
CA GLU A 109 25.36 -2.47 6.83
C GLU A 109 24.30 -2.04 7.85
N TYR A 110 23.05 -1.86 7.42
CA TYR A 110 21.91 -1.70 8.32
C TYR A 110 21.24 -3.05 8.60
N PHE A 111 21.01 -3.32 9.88
CA PHE A 111 20.17 -4.41 10.34
C PHE A 111 18.73 -3.94 10.42
N CYS A 112 17.83 -4.60 9.70
CA CYS A 112 16.40 -4.31 9.76
C CYS A 112 15.63 -5.47 10.40
N SER A 113 14.79 -5.17 11.38
CA SER A 113 13.92 -6.13 12.06
C SER A 113 12.46 -5.73 11.99
N LEU A 114 11.57 -6.71 12.07
CA LEU A 114 10.18 -6.45 12.37
C LEU A 114 10.06 -5.96 13.82
N PRO A 115 9.15 -5.03 14.11
CA PRO A 115 8.83 -4.66 15.48
C PRO A 115 8.14 -5.82 16.21
N ASP A 116 8.01 -5.72 17.53
CA ASP A 116 7.37 -6.75 18.36
C ASP A 116 5.85 -6.88 18.11
N ASP A 117 5.23 -5.87 17.50
CA ASP A 117 3.82 -5.89 17.15
C ASP A 117 3.57 -6.82 15.94
N ILE A 118 2.79 -7.87 16.17
CA ILE A 118 2.41 -8.86 15.15
C ILE A 118 1.61 -8.27 13.98
N ASN A 119 1.02 -7.09 14.15
CA ASN A 119 0.22 -6.41 13.13
C ASN A 119 1.01 -5.34 12.37
N ALA A 120 2.26 -5.10 12.74
CA ALA A 120 3.06 -4.09 12.07
C ALA A 120 3.48 -4.55 10.67
N THR A 121 3.37 -3.62 9.73
CA THR A 121 3.76 -3.82 8.32
C THR A 121 5.08 -3.14 7.97
N TYR A 122 5.73 -2.51 8.96
CA TYR A 122 6.97 -1.76 8.79
C TYR A 122 8.17 -2.52 9.35
N PHE A 123 9.36 -2.13 8.88
CA PHE A 123 10.65 -2.60 9.40
C PHE A 123 11.39 -1.48 10.10
N GLU A 124 12.09 -1.80 11.18
CA GLU A 124 12.99 -0.90 11.88
C GLU A 124 14.44 -1.23 11.53
N CYS A 125 15.14 -0.30 10.89
CA CYS A 125 16.51 -0.45 10.44
C CYS A 125 17.46 0.40 11.30
N ARG A 126 18.54 -0.22 11.77
CA ARG A 126 19.61 0.43 12.53
C ARG A 126 20.97 0.05 11.97
N LYS A 127 21.93 0.97 12.02
CA LYS A 127 23.29 0.69 11.54
C LYS A 127 23.97 -0.33 12.45
N ILE A 128 24.56 -1.36 11.86
CA ILE A 128 25.44 -2.29 12.56
C ILE A 128 26.80 -1.59 12.63
N THR A 129 27.27 -1.30 13.84
CA THR A 129 28.57 -0.66 14.09
C THR A 129 29.54 -1.67 14.69
#